data_AF-A0A2T0WRI1-F1
#
_entry.id   AF-A0A2T0WRI1-F1
#
_cell.length_a   1.000
_cell.length_b   1.000
_cell.length_c   1.000
_cell.angle_alpha   90.00
_cell.angle_beta   90.00
_cell.angle_gamma   90.00
#
_symmetry.space_group_name_H-M   'P 1'
#
loop_
_entity.id
_entity.type
_entity.pdbx_description
1 polymer ?
#
loop_
_entity_poly.entity_id
_entity_poly.type
_entity_poly.pdbx_seq_one_letter_code
_entity_poly.pdbx_strand_id
1 'polypeptide(L)'
;MSQNRNTLALAHRLEQELEILSATEMMSAEEIAKAPVLDAWSIAQGDGSDVRLYGVLRKGPGYPPELGLTGRVLHIDLNQNCAFTRTGVYRLGAQQKTCSDTASDAKNTSVTKIQSALEQYQRDLKAAHRFMDELLTGQKSQAHGASGLGLRKALH
;
A
#
# COMPACT_ATOMS: atom_id res chain seq x y z
N MET A 1 -7.57 19.09 23.67
CA MET A 1 -8.56 18.34 22.85
C MET A 1 -8.13 18.06 21.41
N SER A 2 -7.13 18.74 20.84
CA SER A 2 -6.67 18.53 19.45
C SER A 2 -5.93 17.20 19.21
N GLN A 3 -5.09 16.77 20.16
CA GLN A 3 -4.31 15.52 20.04
C GLN A 3 -5.19 14.27 19.91
N ASN A 4 -6.28 14.14 20.69
CA ASN A 4 -7.17 12.98 20.61
C ASN A 4 -7.89 12.84 19.25
N ARG A 5 -8.21 13.95 18.57
CA ARG A 5 -8.82 13.91 17.22
C ARG A 5 -7.83 13.41 16.17
N ASN A 6 -6.57 13.83 16.27
CA ASN A 6 -5.52 13.38 15.36
C ASN A 6 -5.18 11.90 15.58
N THR A 7 -5.16 11.45 16.83
CA THR A 7 -4.93 10.03 17.17
C THR A 7 -6.06 9.14 16.65
N LEU A 8 -7.32 9.53 16.81
CA LEU A 8 -8.47 8.77 16.28
C LEU A 8 -8.49 8.73 14.75
N ALA A 9 -8.20 9.84 14.08
CA ALA A 9 -8.13 9.87 12.62
C ALA A 9 -6.99 8.99 12.06
N LEU A 10 -5.86 8.95 12.78
CA LEU A 10 -4.73 8.11 12.42
C LEU A 10 -5.04 6.62 12.66
N ALA A 11 -5.65 6.28 13.79
CA ALA A 11 -6.09 4.92 14.11
C ALA A 11 -7.05 4.39 13.04
N HIS A 12 -8.09 5.16 12.72
CA HIS A 12 -9.06 4.79 11.69
C HIS A 12 -8.40 4.60 10.32
N ARG A 13 -7.42 5.44 9.95
CA ARG A 13 -6.67 5.28 8.69
C ARG A 13 -5.84 4.00 8.69
N LEU A 14 -5.20 3.66 9.81
CA LEU A 14 -4.42 2.43 9.94
C LEU A 14 -5.31 1.19 9.86
N GLU A 15 -6.48 1.21 10.50
CA GLU A 15 -7.48 0.15 10.43
C GLU A 15 -7.95 -0.09 8.99
N GLN A 16 -8.28 0.98 8.24
CA GLN A 16 -8.66 0.86 6.83
C GLN A 16 -7.56 0.26 5.97
N GLU A 17 -6.31 0.67 6.18
CA GLU A 17 -5.19 0.14 5.39
C GLU A 17 -4.87 -1.30 5.76
N LEU A 18 -5.06 -1.71 7.02
CA LEU A 18 -4.99 -3.11 7.44
C LEU A 18 -6.09 -3.97 6.83
N GLU A 19 -7.34 -3.49 6.85
CA GLU A 19 -8.47 -4.22 6.29
C GLU A 19 -8.24 -4.52 4.81
N ILE A 20 -7.76 -3.53 4.07
CA ILE A 20 -7.39 -3.72 2.67
C ILE A 20 -6.28 -4.77 2.55
N LEU A 21 -5.19 -4.64 3.32
CA LEU A 21 -4.09 -5.61 3.28
C LEU A 21 -4.52 -7.04 3.63
N SER A 22 -5.36 -7.23 4.64
CA SER A 22 -5.91 -8.53 4.99
C SER A 22 -6.79 -9.09 3.88
N ALA A 23 -7.61 -8.26 3.24
CA ALA A 23 -8.37 -8.67 2.06
C ALA A 23 -7.45 -9.07 0.90
N THR A 24 -6.31 -8.40 0.72
CA THR A 24 -5.31 -8.78 -0.31
C THR A 24 -4.71 -10.17 -0.07
N GLU A 25 -4.41 -10.51 1.18
CA GLU A 25 -3.83 -11.81 1.56
C GLU A 25 -4.83 -12.97 1.31
N MET A 26 -6.12 -12.68 1.25
CA MET A 26 -7.20 -13.65 1.05
C MET A 26 -7.68 -13.77 -0.40
N MET A 27 -7.23 -12.91 -1.31
CA MET A 27 -7.67 -12.94 -2.71
C MET A 27 -7.07 -14.13 -3.47
N SER A 28 -7.94 -14.84 -4.18
CA SER A 28 -7.57 -15.94 -5.07
C SER A 28 -7.00 -15.43 -6.40
N ALA A 29 -6.21 -16.27 -7.07
CA ALA A 29 -5.69 -15.97 -8.40
C ALA A 29 -6.82 -15.74 -9.44
N GLU A 30 -7.98 -16.40 -9.27
CA GLU A 30 -9.15 -16.21 -10.12
C GLU A 30 -9.78 -14.82 -9.96
N GLU A 31 -9.80 -14.29 -8.74
CA GLU A 31 -10.27 -12.92 -8.48
C GLU A 31 -9.29 -11.88 -9.02
N ILE A 32 -7.99 -12.12 -8.85
CA ILE A 32 -6.95 -11.26 -9.42
C ILE A 32 -7.02 -11.26 -10.95
N ALA A 33 -7.32 -12.39 -11.58
CA ALA A 33 -7.45 -12.48 -13.03
C ALA A 33 -8.56 -11.58 -13.60
N LYS A 34 -9.61 -11.30 -12.82
CA LYS A 34 -10.74 -10.42 -13.19
C LYS A 34 -10.44 -8.93 -12.97
N ALA A 35 -9.35 -8.60 -12.30
CA ALA A 35 -8.99 -7.21 -12.05
C ALA A 35 -8.63 -6.45 -13.34
N PRO A 36 -8.87 -5.13 -13.41
CA PRO A 36 -8.45 -4.30 -14.52
C PRO A 36 -6.94 -4.40 -14.78
N VAL A 37 -6.55 -4.39 -16.06
CA VAL A 37 -5.14 -4.39 -16.45
C VAL A 37 -4.67 -2.95 -16.58
N LEU A 38 -3.53 -2.63 -15.98
CA LEU A 38 -2.83 -1.38 -16.13
C LEU A 38 -1.61 -1.59 -17.03
N ASP A 39 -1.73 -1.17 -18.28
CA ASP A 39 -0.66 -1.24 -19.28
C ASP A 39 0.23 0.00 -19.22
N ALA A 40 1.44 -0.11 -19.79
CA ALA A 40 2.39 1.00 -19.87
C ALA A 40 2.58 1.68 -18.50
N TRP A 41 2.62 0.86 -17.45
CA TRP A 41 2.47 1.34 -16.09
C TRP A 41 3.81 1.83 -15.54
N SER A 42 3.75 2.79 -14.62
CA SER A 42 4.89 3.34 -13.91
C SER A 42 4.51 3.55 -12.45
N ILE A 43 5.52 3.62 -11.60
CA ILE A 43 5.36 3.82 -10.17
C ILE A 43 6.07 5.09 -9.77
N ALA A 44 5.40 5.93 -8.97
CA ALA A 44 6.02 7.10 -8.37
C ALA A 44 6.01 6.96 -6.86
N GLN A 45 7.15 7.28 -6.25
CA GLN A 45 7.26 7.49 -4.82
C GLN A 45 7.17 8.99 -4.56
N GLY A 46 6.11 9.40 -3.87
CA GLY A 46 5.95 10.77 -3.35
C GLY A 46 6.60 10.93 -1.98
N ASP A 47 6.29 12.04 -1.31
CA ASP A 47 6.80 12.29 0.03
C ASP A 47 6.29 11.26 1.05
N GLY A 48 7.20 10.85 1.95
CA GLY A 48 6.93 9.81 2.94
C GLY A 48 6.77 8.42 2.32
N SER A 49 5.68 7.74 2.68
CA SER A 49 5.33 6.38 2.23
C SER A 49 4.17 6.39 1.21
N ASP A 50 3.93 7.52 0.51
CA ASP A 50 2.93 7.59 -0.56
C ASP A 50 3.54 7.05 -1.86
N VAL A 51 3.05 5.88 -2.27
CA VAL A 51 3.44 5.21 -3.50
C VAL A 51 2.22 5.18 -4.40
N ARG A 52 2.34 5.59 -5.66
CA ARG A 52 1.22 5.60 -6.61
C ARG A 52 1.59 4.89 -7.90
N LEU A 53 0.60 4.25 -8.50
CA LEU A 53 0.72 3.62 -9.81
C LEU A 53 -0.02 4.47 -10.85
N TYR A 54 0.61 4.60 -12.01
CA TYR A 54 0.08 5.31 -13.17
C TYR A 54 0.15 4.40 -14.37
N GLY A 55 -0.79 4.51 -15.29
CA GLY A 55 -0.70 3.79 -16.56
C GLY A 55 -1.96 3.96 -17.38
N VAL A 56 -2.14 3.06 -18.33
CA VAL A 56 -3.33 3.00 -19.18
C VAL A 56 -4.22 1.88 -18.68
N LEU A 57 -5.40 2.25 -18.20
CA LEU A 57 -6.37 1.32 -17.65
C LEU A 57 -7.15 0.67 -18.79
N ARG A 58 -7.00 -0.65 -18.93
CA ARG A 58 -7.76 -1.48 -19.86
C ARG A 58 -8.85 -2.22 -19.10
N LYS A 59 -10.08 -1.72 -19.23
CA LYS A 59 -11.28 -2.31 -18.59
C LYS A 59 -11.90 -3.48 -19.39
N GLY A 60 -11.51 -3.67 -20.66
CA GLY A 60 -12.00 -4.74 -21.53
C GLY A 60 -12.12 -4.30 -23.01
N PRO A 61 -12.47 -5.22 -23.94
CA PRO A 61 -12.70 -4.87 -25.34
C PRO A 61 -13.87 -3.87 -25.47
N GLY A 62 -13.67 -2.81 -26.24
CA GLY A 62 -14.68 -1.76 -26.49
C GLY A 62 -14.60 -0.53 -25.58
N TYR A 63 -13.79 -0.56 -24.51
CA TYR A 63 -13.54 0.62 -23.69
C TYR A 63 -12.33 1.40 -24.21
N PRO A 64 -12.42 2.74 -24.38
CA PRO A 64 -11.27 3.54 -24.75
C PRO A 64 -10.21 3.45 -23.64
N PRO A 65 -8.92 3.46 -23.99
CA PRO A 65 -7.84 3.52 -23.02
C PRO A 65 -7.97 4.81 -22.19
N GLU A 66 -7.97 4.66 -20.87
CA GLU A 66 -8.08 5.77 -19.92
C GLU A 66 -6.78 5.88 -19.13
N LEU A 67 -6.32 7.11 -18.84
CA LEU A 67 -5.22 7.31 -17.90
C LEU A 67 -5.70 6.88 -16.51
N GLY A 68 -5.13 5.79 -16.00
CA GLY A 68 -5.44 5.24 -14.69
C GLY A 68 -4.49 5.77 -13.63
N LEU A 69 -5.02 6.49 -12.65
CA LEU A 69 -4.38 6.72 -11.36
C LEU A 69 -5.02 5.79 -10.32
N THR A 70 -4.26 4.83 -9.81
CA THR A 70 -4.79 3.76 -8.94
C THR A 70 -4.78 4.12 -7.45
N GLY A 71 -4.58 5.39 -7.09
CA GLY A 71 -4.40 5.80 -5.70
C GLY A 71 -3.15 5.21 -5.03
N ARG A 72 -3.13 5.23 -3.68
CA ARG A 72 -1.99 4.79 -2.87
C ARG A 72 -1.85 3.27 -2.93
N VAL A 73 -0.67 2.81 -3.33
CA VAL A 73 -0.26 1.41 -3.34
C VAL A 73 0.06 0.96 -1.92
N LEU A 74 -0.48 -0.19 -1.54
CA LEU A 74 -0.27 -0.82 -0.24
C LEU A 74 0.55 -2.12 -0.37
N HIS A 75 0.44 -2.80 -1.51
CA HIS A 75 1.18 -4.02 -1.79
C HIS A 75 1.42 -4.18 -3.29
N ILE A 76 2.54 -4.81 -3.66
CA ILE A 76 2.83 -5.24 -5.03
C ILE A 76 3.29 -6.69 -4.95
N ASP A 77 2.60 -7.57 -5.67
CA ASP A 77 3.02 -8.95 -5.87
C ASP A 77 3.51 -9.09 -7.33
N LEU A 78 4.84 -9.10 -7.49
CA LEU A 78 5.46 -9.27 -8.80
C LEU A 78 5.34 -10.71 -9.34
N ASN A 79 5.14 -11.71 -8.48
CA ASN A 79 4.95 -13.09 -8.93
C ASN A 79 3.57 -13.24 -9.60
N GLN A 80 2.56 -12.57 -9.07
CA GLN A 80 1.21 -12.52 -9.63
C GLN A 80 1.01 -11.35 -10.61
N ASN A 81 2.03 -10.52 -10.81
CA ASN A 81 1.97 -9.28 -11.60
C ASN A 81 0.74 -8.43 -11.23
N CYS A 82 0.57 -8.11 -9.94
CA CYS A 82 -0.53 -7.29 -9.48
C CYS A 82 -0.09 -6.27 -8.44
N ALA A 83 -0.86 -5.18 -8.34
CA ALA A 83 -0.72 -4.15 -7.34
C ALA A 83 -2.04 -3.96 -6.61
N PHE A 84 -1.95 -3.91 -5.28
CA PHE A 84 -3.08 -3.64 -4.41
C PHE A 84 -2.97 -2.22 -3.88
N THR A 85 -4.09 -1.52 -3.96
CA THR A 85 -4.14 -0.09 -3.72
C THR A 85 -5.37 0.25 -2.90
N ARG A 86 -5.45 1.49 -2.41
CA ARG A 86 -6.65 1.99 -1.72
C ARG A 86 -7.90 2.02 -2.60
N THR A 87 -7.77 2.01 -3.93
CA THR A 87 -8.92 2.06 -4.85
C THR A 87 -9.24 0.70 -5.47
N GLY A 88 -8.45 -0.34 -5.17
CA GLY A 88 -8.68 -1.69 -5.66
C GLY A 88 -7.42 -2.40 -6.10
N VAL A 89 -7.61 -3.49 -6.85
CA VAL A 89 -6.54 -4.34 -7.38
C VAL A 89 -6.38 -4.11 -8.86
N TYR A 90 -5.14 -4.05 -9.30
CA TYR A 90 -4.78 -3.83 -10.69
C TYR A 90 -3.75 -4.85 -11.13
N ARG A 91 -3.98 -5.49 -12.27
CA ARG A 91 -2.99 -6.34 -12.92
C ARG A 91 -1.98 -5.48 -13.64
N LEU A 92 -0.70 -5.76 -13.43
CA LEU A 92 0.41 -5.09 -14.08
C LEU A 92 0.60 -5.69 -15.47
N GLY A 93 0.37 -4.88 -16.50
CA GLY A 93 0.61 -5.26 -17.88
C GLY A 93 2.10 -5.51 -18.16
N ALA A 94 2.40 -6.12 -19.31
CA ALA A 94 3.75 -6.56 -19.66
C ALA A 94 4.77 -5.41 -19.78
N GLN A 95 4.31 -4.19 -20.03
CA GLN A 95 5.19 -3.04 -20.24
C GLN A 95 5.18 -2.13 -19.00
N GLN A 96 6.24 -2.19 -18.23
CA GLN A 96 6.60 -1.14 -17.28
C GLN A 96 7.30 0.00 -18.05
N LYS A 97 6.93 1.25 -17.78
CA LYS A 97 7.61 2.46 -18.29
C LYS A 97 8.31 3.20 -17.14
N THR A 98 9.40 3.89 -17.47
CA THR A 98 9.96 4.92 -16.61
C THR A 98 8.96 6.06 -16.46
N CYS A 99 8.84 6.60 -15.25
CA CYS A 99 8.05 7.80 -15.01
C CYS A 99 8.81 8.97 -15.67
N SER A 100 8.58 9.22 -16.94
CA SER A 100 9.08 10.39 -17.65
C SER A 100 7.91 11.00 -18.40
N ASP A 101 7.49 12.18 -17.92
CA ASP A 101 6.91 13.31 -18.68
C ASP A 101 5.71 13.99 -18.01
N THR A 102 5.18 13.45 -16.90
CA THR A 102 4.04 14.10 -16.19
C THR A 102 4.22 14.33 -14.69
N ALA A 103 5.27 13.81 -14.06
CA ALA A 103 5.52 14.00 -12.63
C ALA A 103 6.86 14.72 -12.43
N SER A 104 6.83 16.05 -12.36
CA SER A 104 8.01 16.90 -12.14
C SER A 104 8.74 16.66 -10.80
N ASP A 105 8.17 15.86 -9.89
CA ASP A 105 8.70 15.65 -8.53
C ASP A 105 8.94 14.17 -8.16
N ALA A 106 8.75 13.22 -9.08
CA ALA A 106 8.88 11.79 -8.76
C ALA A 106 10.31 11.27 -8.99
N LYS A 107 10.97 10.80 -7.92
CA LYS A 107 12.21 10.02 -8.07
C LYS A 107 11.86 8.66 -8.71
N ASN A 108 12.45 8.36 -9.86
CA ASN A 108 12.37 7.05 -10.49
C ASN A 108 13.10 6.01 -9.61
N THR A 109 12.36 5.39 -8.70
CA THR A 109 12.86 4.32 -7.82
C THR A 109 12.52 2.96 -8.43
N SER A 110 13.46 2.01 -8.36
CA SER A 110 13.24 0.63 -8.82
C SER A 110 11.99 0.02 -8.15
N VAL A 111 11.14 -0.66 -8.93
CA VAL A 111 9.95 -1.35 -8.42
C VAL A 111 10.29 -2.34 -7.31
N THR A 112 11.42 -3.04 -7.42
CA THR A 112 11.91 -3.95 -6.37
C THR A 112 12.22 -3.23 -5.05
N LYS A 113 12.79 -2.02 -5.12
CA LYS A 113 13.05 -1.21 -3.91
C LYS A 113 11.74 -0.72 -3.29
N ILE A 114 10.77 -0.35 -4.13
CA ILE A 114 9.45 0.08 -3.67
C ILE A 114 8.69 -1.09 -3.04
N GLN A 115 8.76 -2.28 -3.63
CA GLN A 115 8.21 -3.50 -3.04
C GLN A 115 8.78 -3.73 -1.63
N SER A 116 10.10 -3.71 -1.46
CA SER A 116 10.71 -3.87 -0.14
C SER A 116 10.28 -2.78 0.86
N ALA A 117 10.11 -1.54 0.39
CA ALA A 117 9.61 -0.45 1.23
C ALA A 117 8.15 -0.64 1.64
N LEU A 118 7.31 -1.15 0.72
CA LEU A 118 5.91 -1.49 1.01
C LEU A 118 5.82 -2.68 1.98
N GLU A 119 6.65 -3.71 1.82
CA GLU A 119 6.73 -4.84 2.76
C GLU A 119 7.18 -4.42 4.16
N GLN A 120 8.10 -3.45 4.25
CA GLN A 120 8.46 -2.84 5.53
C GLN A 120 7.28 -2.05 6.11
N TYR A 121 6.62 -1.23 5.29
CA TYR A 121 5.44 -0.47 5.71
C TYR A 121 4.34 -1.37 6.27
N GLN A 122 4.06 -2.50 5.61
CA GLN A 122 3.09 -3.49 6.09
C GLN A 122 3.46 -4.06 7.46
N ARG A 123 4.74 -4.37 7.67
CA ARG A 123 5.24 -4.85 8.98
C ARG A 123 5.06 -3.79 10.07
N ASP A 124 5.41 -2.54 9.76
CA ASP A 124 5.27 -1.42 10.68
C ASP A 124 3.81 -1.14 11.02
N LEU A 125 2.92 -1.27 10.03
CA LEU A 125 1.48 -1.06 10.18
C LEU A 125 0.82 -2.17 11.02
N LYS A 126 1.22 -3.44 10.83
CA LYS A 126 0.83 -4.56 11.72
C LYS A 126 1.37 -4.40 13.15
N ALA A 127 2.53 -3.77 13.34
CA ALA A 127 3.08 -3.49 14.66
C ALA A 127 2.36 -2.31 15.33
N ALA A 128 2.04 -1.26 14.57
CA ALA A 128 1.31 -0.09 15.05
C ALA A 128 -0.11 -0.46 15.52
N HIS A 129 -0.83 -1.30 14.78
CA HIS A 129 -2.15 -1.77 15.21
C HIS A 129 -2.10 -2.57 16.51
N ARG A 130 -1.15 -3.51 16.63
CA ARG A 130 -0.95 -4.25 17.89
C ARG A 130 -0.69 -3.32 19.07
N PHE A 131 0.13 -2.28 18.86
CA PHE A 131 0.38 -1.28 19.89
C PHE A 131 -0.86 -0.45 20.24
N MET A 132 -1.68 -0.08 19.25
CA MET A 132 -2.95 0.61 19.50
C MET A 132 -3.95 -0.28 20.26
N ASP A 133 -4.06 -1.56 19.90
CA ASP A 133 -4.89 -2.53 20.63
C ASP A 133 -4.45 -2.65 22.10
N GLU A 134 -3.13 -2.75 22.36
CA GLU A 134 -2.58 -2.79 23.72
C GLU A 134 -2.91 -1.52 24.52
N LEU A 135 -2.85 -0.35 23.89
CA LEU A 135 -3.17 0.92 24.53
C LEU A 135 -4.67 1.07 24.83
N LEU A 136 -5.55 0.59 23.94
CA LEU A 136 -7.00 0.74 24.06
C LEU A 136 -7.62 -0.30 25.00
N THR A 137 -7.07 -1.53 25.02
CA THR A 137 -7.62 -2.64 25.83
C THR A 137 -6.94 -2.79 27.19
N GLY A 138 -5.76 -2.18 27.39
CA GLY A 138 -4.96 -2.34 28.61
C GLY A 138 -4.40 -3.76 28.82
N GLN A 139 -4.63 -4.69 27.89
CA GLN A 139 -4.10 -6.04 27.94
C GLN A 139 -2.81 -6.12 27.11
N LYS A 140 -1.68 -6.40 27.78
CA LYS A 140 -0.44 -6.75 27.08
C LYS A 140 -0.63 -8.11 26.42
N SER A 141 -0.61 -8.15 25.10
CA SER A 141 -0.51 -9.42 24.37
C SER A 141 0.85 -10.05 24.67
N GLN A 142 0.89 -11.09 25.51
CA GLN A 142 2.09 -11.90 25.72
C GLN A 142 2.36 -12.76 24.48
N ALA A 143 3.24 -12.30 23.59
CA ALA A 143 3.99 -13.20 22.71
C ALA A 143 5.27 -12.54 22.17
N HIS A 144 6.37 -12.82 22.88
CA HIS A 144 7.73 -13.07 22.36
C HIS A 144 8.23 -12.24 21.17
N GLY A 145 9.16 -11.31 21.44
CA GLY A 145 10.14 -10.84 20.46
C GLY A 145 10.28 -9.32 20.38
N ALA A 146 11.10 -8.76 21.28
CA ALA A 146 11.99 -7.59 21.12
C ALA A 146 11.55 -6.30 20.33
N SER A 147 10.30 -6.11 19.91
CA SER A 147 9.91 -5.01 19.03
C SER A 147 9.32 -3.78 19.76
N GLY A 148 8.73 -3.96 20.95
CA GLY A 148 8.08 -2.86 21.69
C GLY A 148 9.03 -1.83 22.33
N LEU A 149 10.33 -2.13 22.43
CA LEU A 149 11.33 -1.21 22.98
C LEU A 149 11.81 -0.16 21.97
N GLY A 150 11.69 -0.42 20.66
CA GLY A 150 12.12 0.51 19.61
C GLY A 150 11.25 1.76 19.51
N LEU A 151 9.93 1.58 19.58
CA LEU A 151 8.96 2.69 19.51
C LEU A 151 8.94 3.57 20.77
N ARG A 152 9.22 3.00 21.96
CA ARG A 152 9.31 3.78 23.20
C ARG A 152 10.53 4.70 23.27
N LYS A 153 11.63 4.36 22.59
CA LYS A 153 12.80 5.23 22.47
C LYS A 153 12.61 6.37 21.45
N ALA A 154 11.69 6.23 20.51
CA ALA A 154 11.42 7.27 19.51
C ALA A 154 10.50 8.39 20.02
N LEU A 155 9.90 8.22 21.20
CA LEU A 155 8.93 9.14 21.80
C LEU A 155 9.43 9.83 23.09
N HIS A 156 10.73 9.69 23.41
CA HIS A 156 11.42 10.40 24.49
C HIS A 156 12.60 11.21 23.95
#